data_AF-A4CKY9-F1
#
_entry.id   AF-A4CKY9-F1
#
_cell.length_a   1.000
_cell.length_b   1.000
_cell.length_c   1.000
_cell.angle_alpha   90.00
_cell.angle_beta   90.00
_cell.angle_gamma   90.00
#
_symmetry.space_group_name_H-M   'P 1'
#
loop_
_entity.id
_entity.type
_entity.pdbx_description
1 polymer ?
#
loop_
_entity_poly.entity_id
_entity_poly.type
_entity_poly.pdbx_seq_one_letter_code
_entity_poly.pdbx_strand_id
1 'polypeptide(L)'
;MEQIYSLQGQVASRLQKMVFPLLLGLMAYPIQAQLDLPRGSQMARVTQRVGISDITIEYSRPAVNGREIWGALVPYGMNNLGFGSAAESPWRAGANENTTFSLTHDALVEGEPLPAGTYGLHMVVHPDNRATVIFSNNSGAWGSYFYDPSEDALRVEVGTTEIPHTEWLEYGFTDLSANGATASLRWEKKEIPFKVEFDTPSLTMAFIRQKLQNQEGFTRQSWEQAANYALNNGGDLDEALGWINAAISGQFFSQKDFNNLSIKAQILDAQGKTEASEAAIDEAMQLGTVFQVHGYGRQLIARGQPEQALRVFQKNAKNHKNTWPVDYGLARGYSALGDYQKALRHLKIARERAPDELNQNAIEANIAKLEAGEDIN
;
A
#
# COMPACT_ATOMS: atom_id res chain seq x y z
N MET A 1 -62.13 -54.52 48.30
CA MET A 1 -60.79 -54.63 48.91
C MET A 1 -59.78 -54.21 47.86
N GLU A 2 -59.09 -53.10 48.15
CA GLU A 2 -57.84 -52.52 47.56
C GLU A 2 -57.77 -52.36 46.02
N GLN A 3 -58.00 -51.17 45.45
CA GLN A 3 -57.12 -49.98 45.24
C GLN A 3 -55.93 -50.20 44.27
N ILE A 4 -55.54 -49.34 43.30
CA ILE A 4 -56.05 -48.12 42.60
C ILE A 4 -55.04 -47.85 41.42
N TYR A 5 -55.57 -47.52 40.21
CA TYR A 5 -55.17 -46.49 39.17
C TYR A 5 -53.68 -46.11 38.88
N SER A 6 -53.25 -45.57 37.72
CA SER A 6 -53.75 -45.27 36.35
C SER A 6 -52.68 -44.50 35.56
N LEU A 7 -52.76 -44.46 34.22
CA LEU A 7 -52.62 -43.28 33.30
C LEU A 7 -52.33 -43.81 31.87
N GLN A 8 -53.35 -43.97 31.00
CA GLN A 8 -53.81 -43.04 29.94
C GLN A 8 -52.71 -42.71 28.90
N GLY A 9 -52.78 -43.07 27.61
CA GLY A 9 -53.88 -42.99 26.62
C GLY A 9 -53.57 -41.84 25.63
N GLN A 10 -53.84 -41.83 24.32
CA GLN A 10 -54.44 -42.77 23.37
C GLN A 10 -54.28 -42.14 21.96
N VAL A 11 -54.23 -42.97 20.92
CA VAL A 11 -54.19 -42.61 19.49
C VAL A 11 -55.64 -42.46 18.95
N ALA A 12 -55.87 -41.47 18.06
CA ALA A 12 -56.75 -41.50 16.87
C ALA A 12 -57.69 -40.28 16.69
N SER A 13 -57.60 -39.62 15.52
CA SER A 13 -58.68 -38.84 14.84
C SER A 13 -58.16 -38.35 13.48
N ARG A 14 -58.50 -39.03 12.36
CA ARG A 14 -59.48 -38.68 11.31
C ARG A 14 -59.19 -37.43 10.44
N LEU A 15 -59.19 -37.70 9.13
CA LEU A 15 -59.13 -36.74 8.01
C LEU A 15 -60.18 -35.64 8.11
N GLN A 16 -59.76 -34.39 7.86
CA GLN A 16 -60.61 -33.38 7.24
C GLN A 16 -59.75 -32.46 6.35
N LYS A 17 -60.11 -32.42 5.07
CA LYS A 17 -59.54 -31.54 4.05
C LYS A 17 -59.95 -30.10 4.37
N MET A 18 -58.98 -29.22 4.65
CA MET A 18 -59.18 -27.77 4.62
C MET A 18 -58.11 -27.15 3.71
N VAL A 19 -58.55 -26.77 2.52
CA VAL A 19 -57.85 -25.88 1.60
C VAL A 19 -57.86 -24.49 2.23
N PHE A 20 -56.70 -24.02 2.67
CA PHE A 20 -56.51 -22.62 3.08
C PHE A 20 -56.14 -21.80 1.84
N PRO A 21 -56.92 -20.79 1.43
CA PRO A 21 -56.47 -19.87 0.40
C PRO A 21 -55.36 -19.01 1.00
N LEU A 22 -54.20 -19.04 0.35
CA LEU A 22 -53.06 -18.16 0.62
C LEU A 22 -53.45 -16.73 0.25
N LEU A 23 -53.98 -15.96 1.21
CA LEU A 23 -54.18 -14.53 1.05
C LEU A 23 -52.79 -13.86 1.12
N LEU A 24 -52.19 -13.59 -0.05
CA LEU A 24 -51.06 -12.68 -0.16
C LEU A 24 -51.54 -11.28 0.27
N GLY A 25 -51.24 -10.90 1.51
CA GLY A 25 -51.30 -9.50 1.94
C GLY A 25 -50.17 -8.73 1.28
N LEU A 26 -50.47 -8.03 0.18
CA LEU A 26 -49.62 -7.00 -0.37
C LEU A 26 -49.48 -5.87 0.65
N MET A 27 -48.41 -5.91 1.45
CA MET A 27 -47.94 -4.72 2.16
C MET A 27 -47.43 -3.74 1.09
N ALA A 28 -48.27 -2.77 0.75
CA ALA A 28 -47.83 -1.60 0.00
C ALA A 28 -46.94 -0.77 0.93
N TYR A 29 -45.62 -0.94 0.81
CA TYR A 29 -44.69 0.03 1.35
C TYR A 29 -44.90 1.35 0.59
N PRO A 30 -45.17 2.48 1.26
CA PRO A 30 -45.08 3.77 0.60
C PRO A 30 -43.60 3.99 0.26
N ILE A 31 -43.22 3.66 -0.97
CA ILE A 31 -41.98 4.16 -1.57
C ILE A 31 -42.21 5.66 -1.78
N GLN A 32 -41.88 6.46 -0.76
CA GLN A 32 -41.60 7.88 -1.00
C GLN A 32 -40.27 7.95 -1.74
N ALA A 33 -40.29 7.69 -3.04
CA ALA A 33 -39.24 8.17 -3.93
C ALA A 33 -39.44 9.68 -4.07
N GLN A 34 -38.70 10.47 -3.30
CA GLN A 34 -38.44 11.84 -3.74
C GLN A 34 -37.76 11.75 -5.11
N LEU A 35 -38.19 12.58 -6.04
CA LEU A 35 -37.55 12.70 -7.35
C LEU A 35 -36.08 13.10 -7.14
N ASP A 36 -35.16 12.33 -7.71
CA ASP A 36 -33.74 12.66 -7.71
C ASP A 36 -33.48 13.79 -8.71
N LEU A 37 -33.62 15.02 -8.24
CA LEU A 37 -33.46 16.24 -9.04
C LEU A 37 -32.01 16.75 -8.98
N PRO A 38 -31.50 17.41 -10.04
CA PRO A 38 -30.16 17.98 -10.02
C PRO A 38 -29.92 18.89 -8.82
N ARG A 39 -28.89 18.59 -8.04
CA ARG A 39 -28.48 19.38 -6.86
C ARG A 39 -27.63 20.58 -7.27
N GLY A 40 -27.76 21.69 -6.55
CA GLY A 40 -26.90 22.86 -6.76
C GLY A 40 -25.42 22.62 -6.45
N SER A 41 -25.13 21.65 -5.57
CA SER A 41 -23.79 21.13 -5.31
C SER A 41 -23.79 19.64 -5.56
N GLN A 42 -23.04 19.21 -6.58
CA GLN A 42 -22.95 17.82 -6.99
C GLN A 42 -22.01 17.07 -6.05
N MET A 43 -22.30 15.79 -5.82
CA MET A 43 -21.46 14.90 -5.03
C MET A 43 -20.20 14.53 -5.82
N ALA A 44 -19.09 14.39 -5.11
CA ALA A 44 -17.82 13.88 -5.63
C ALA A 44 -17.15 12.97 -4.60
N ARG A 45 -16.30 12.08 -5.11
CA ARG A 45 -15.48 11.17 -4.32
C ARG A 45 -14.08 11.12 -4.93
N VAL A 46 -13.06 11.14 -4.08
CA VAL A 46 -11.67 10.88 -4.47
C VAL A 46 -11.07 9.85 -3.54
N THR A 47 -10.30 8.91 -4.09
CA THR A 47 -9.62 7.87 -3.32
C THR A 47 -8.15 7.81 -3.73
N GLN A 48 -7.25 7.71 -2.75
CA GLN A 48 -5.83 7.47 -2.96
C GLN A 48 -5.40 6.21 -2.23
N ARG A 49 -4.73 5.30 -2.95
CA ARG A 49 -4.07 4.14 -2.37
C ARG A 49 -2.63 4.47 -1.98
N VAL A 50 -2.24 4.13 -0.76
CA VAL A 50 -0.87 4.21 -0.24
C VAL A 50 -0.51 2.83 0.33
N GLY A 51 0.46 2.16 -0.29
CA GLY A 51 0.74 0.76 0.02
C GLY A 51 -0.49 -0.12 -0.22
N ILE A 52 -1.03 -0.70 0.86
CA ILE A 52 -2.27 -1.50 0.86
C ILE A 52 -3.46 -0.76 1.52
N SER A 53 -3.28 0.51 1.88
CA SER A 53 -4.28 1.34 2.54
C SER A 53 -4.93 2.31 1.57
N ASP A 54 -6.21 2.63 1.79
CA ASP A 54 -6.94 3.61 0.99
C ASP A 54 -7.40 4.77 1.88
N ILE A 55 -7.22 5.98 1.37
CA ILE A 55 -7.80 7.22 1.90
C ILE A 55 -8.92 7.63 0.96
N THR A 56 -10.15 7.80 1.45
CA THR A 56 -11.29 8.24 0.63
C THR A 56 -11.92 9.50 1.21
N ILE A 57 -12.21 10.48 0.35
CA ILE A 57 -12.94 11.70 0.72
C ILE A 57 -14.21 11.78 -0.14
N GLU A 58 -15.37 11.85 0.51
CA GLU A 58 -16.67 12.04 -0.15
C GLU A 58 -17.30 13.35 0.28
N TYR A 59 -17.75 14.16 -0.68
CA TYR A 59 -18.14 15.54 -0.42
C TYR A 59 -19.10 16.07 -1.49
N SER A 60 -19.88 17.10 -1.15
CA SER A 60 -20.56 17.93 -2.14
C SER A 60 -19.70 19.15 -2.51
N ARG A 61 -19.71 19.53 -3.78
CA ARG A 61 -18.89 20.61 -4.36
C ARG A 61 -19.67 21.92 -4.51
N PRO A 62 -19.61 22.88 -3.56
CA PRO A 62 -20.15 24.22 -3.80
C PRO A 62 -19.27 25.02 -4.78
N ALA A 63 -19.91 25.86 -5.61
CA ALA A 63 -19.23 26.86 -6.43
C ALA A 63 -18.93 28.13 -5.63
N VAL A 64 -17.92 28.91 -6.00
CA VAL A 64 -17.74 30.27 -5.46
C VAL A 64 -18.94 31.14 -5.85
N ASN A 65 -19.31 31.11 -7.13
CA ASN A 65 -20.47 31.79 -7.72
C ASN A 65 -20.50 33.30 -7.38
N GLY A 66 -19.35 33.95 -7.45
CA GLY A 66 -19.19 35.39 -7.17
C GLY A 66 -19.37 35.81 -5.72
N ARG A 67 -19.48 34.85 -4.78
CA ARG A 67 -19.64 35.13 -3.34
C ARG A 67 -18.28 35.30 -2.67
N GLU A 68 -18.25 36.11 -1.62
CA GLU A 68 -17.13 36.13 -0.68
C GLU A 68 -17.16 34.86 0.17
N ILE A 69 -16.07 34.09 0.12
CA ILE A 69 -16.01 32.76 0.74
C ILE A 69 -15.49 32.85 2.17
N TRP A 70 -14.24 33.30 2.33
CA TRP A 70 -13.54 33.24 3.62
C TRP A 70 -13.88 34.44 4.50
N GLY A 71 -14.35 34.19 5.72
CA GLY A 71 -14.84 35.21 6.65
C GLY A 71 -16.29 35.64 6.42
N ALA A 72 -16.93 35.14 5.36
CA ALA A 72 -18.34 35.41 5.05
C ALA A 72 -19.14 34.11 4.92
N LEU A 73 -19.13 33.44 3.75
CA LEU A 73 -19.84 32.18 3.56
C LEU A 73 -19.30 31.05 4.45
N VAL A 74 -17.99 31.02 4.62
CA VAL A 74 -17.26 30.22 5.62
C VAL A 74 -16.74 31.21 6.65
N PRO A 75 -17.49 31.46 7.73
CA PRO A 75 -17.03 32.38 8.75
C PRO A 75 -15.81 31.79 9.46
N TYR A 76 -14.94 32.66 9.96
CA TYR A 76 -13.80 32.22 10.75
C TYR A 76 -14.25 31.72 12.13
N GLY A 77 -13.51 30.75 12.69
CA GLY A 77 -13.80 30.17 13.99
C GLY A 77 -15.01 29.22 14.01
N MET A 78 -15.47 28.92 15.22
CA MET A 78 -16.69 28.15 15.47
C MET A 78 -17.89 29.09 15.40
N ASN A 79 -19.03 28.61 14.89
CA ASN A 79 -20.19 29.46 14.64
C ASN A 79 -21.50 28.78 15.04
N ASN A 80 -22.40 29.53 15.67
CA ASN A 80 -23.75 29.04 15.91
C ASN A 80 -24.57 29.14 14.60
N LEU A 81 -25.01 27.99 14.09
CA LEU A 81 -25.73 27.92 12.81
C LEU A 81 -27.22 28.29 12.93
N GLY A 82 -27.72 28.56 14.14
CA GLY A 82 -29.11 28.91 14.41
C GLY A 82 -30.11 27.75 14.30
N PHE A 83 -29.63 26.54 13.99
CA PHE A 83 -30.43 25.34 13.78
C PHE A 83 -29.66 24.11 14.28
N GLY A 84 -30.39 23.06 14.66
CA GLY A 84 -29.81 21.84 15.23
C GLY A 84 -29.55 21.94 16.73
N SER A 85 -28.78 21.00 17.28
CA SER A 85 -28.46 20.92 18.71
C SER A 85 -27.09 21.49 19.08
N ALA A 86 -26.22 21.77 18.09
CA ALA A 86 -24.89 22.30 18.35
C ALA A 86 -24.94 23.76 18.83
N ALA A 87 -24.25 24.06 19.93
CA ALA A 87 -24.12 25.42 20.43
C ALA A 87 -23.21 26.27 19.51
N GLU A 88 -22.12 25.67 19.06
CA GLU A 88 -21.24 26.20 18.02
C GLU A 88 -20.79 25.04 17.13
N SER A 89 -20.56 25.34 15.85
CA SER A 89 -20.25 24.34 14.83
C SER A 89 -19.03 24.76 14.01
N PRO A 90 -18.16 23.81 13.64
CA PRO A 90 -17.14 24.03 12.62
C PRO A 90 -17.79 24.03 11.23
N TRP A 91 -17.07 24.49 10.23
CA TRP A 91 -17.51 24.35 8.85
C TRP A 91 -17.46 22.88 8.42
N ARG A 92 -18.49 22.42 7.70
CA ARG A 92 -18.61 21.04 7.17
C ARG A 92 -17.66 20.71 6.00
N ALA A 93 -16.75 21.64 5.68
CA ALA A 93 -15.74 21.49 4.63
C ALA A 93 -16.30 21.00 3.27
N GLY A 94 -17.51 21.46 2.93
CA GLY A 94 -18.33 20.97 1.82
C GLY A 94 -19.72 21.60 1.85
N ALA A 95 -20.70 20.95 1.22
CA ALA A 95 -22.11 21.38 1.19
C ALA A 95 -23.07 20.21 1.47
N ASN A 96 -24.34 20.50 1.76
CA ASN A 96 -25.40 19.51 2.02
C ASN A 96 -25.05 18.54 3.18
N GLU A 97 -24.87 17.25 2.88
CA GLU A 97 -24.43 16.21 3.80
C GLU A 97 -23.03 16.48 4.39
N ASN A 98 -22.65 15.72 5.43
CA ASN A 98 -21.29 15.83 5.96
C ASN A 98 -20.26 15.38 4.92
N THR A 99 -19.15 16.10 4.82
CA THR A 99 -17.99 15.57 4.12
C THR A 99 -17.46 14.39 4.92
N THR A 100 -17.16 13.27 4.28
CA THR A 100 -16.61 12.10 4.96
C THR A 100 -15.16 11.86 4.58
N PHE A 101 -14.38 11.41 5.56
CA PHE A 101 -13.00 10.98 5.40
C PHE A 101 -12.88 9.54 5.91
N SER A 102 -12.49 8.61 5.04
CA SER A 102 -12.40 7.19 5.35
C SER A 102 -10.98 6.66 5.19
N LEU A 103 -10.56 5.85 6.16
CA LEU A 103 -9.30 5.12 6.18
C LEU A 103 -9.56 3.62 6.29
N THR A 104 -8.91 2.81 5.46
CA THR A 104 -9.01 1.34 5.57
C THR A 104 -8.10 0.74 6.64
N HIS A 105 -7.08 1.48 7.09
CA HIS A 105 -6.16 1.09 8.15
C HIS A 105 -5.84 2.30 9.03
N ASP A 106 -5.34 2.04 10.24
CA ASP A 106 -4.86 3.08 11.14
C ASP A 106 -3.78 3.92 10.45
N ALA A 107 -3.82 5.24 10.66
CA ALA A 107 -2.92 6.20 10.06
C ALA A 107 -2.40 7.21 11.09
N LEU A 108 -1.38 7.96 10.70
CA LEU A 108 -1.01 9.22 11.33
C LEU A 108 -1.52 10.35 10.44
N VAL A 109 -2.27 11.29 11.01
CA VAL A 109 -2.66 12.54 10.36
C VAL A 109 -1.91 13.67 11.03
N GLU A 110 -1.08 14.39 10.28
CA GLU A 110 -0.16 15.40 10.84
C GLU A 110 0.69 14.87 12.02
N GLY A 111 1.06 13.58 11.96
CA GLY A 111 1.82 12.90 13.01
C GLY A 111 0.99 12.35 14.18
N GLU A 112 -0.30 12.66 14.24
CA GLU A 112 -1.21 12.20 15.31
C GLU A 112 -2.00 10.96 14.89
N PRO A 113 -2.19 9.98 15.80
CA PRO A 113 -2.85 8.72 15.45
C PRO A 113 -4.35 8.90 15.17
N LEU A 114 -4.81 8.32 14.07
CA LEU A 114 -6.22 8.18 13.72
C LEU A 114 -6.50 6.73 13.32
N PRO A 115 -7.35 5.99 14.07
CA PRO A 115 -7.71 4.63 13.71
C PRO A 115 -8.38 4.49 12.33
N ALA A 116 -8.42 3.28 11.81
CA ALA A 116 -9.23 2.94 10.65
C ALA A 116 -10.71 3.24 10.93
N GLY A 117 -11.40 3.84 9.98
CA GLY A 117 -12.78 4.26 10.20
C GLY A 117 -13.29 5.21 9.12
N THR A 118 -14.53 5.67 9.30
CA THR A 118 -15.11 6.76 8.51
C THR A 118 -15.51 7.86 9.46
N TYR A 119 -15.03 9.06 9.16
CA TYR A 119 -15.16 10.23 10.01
C TYR A 119 -15.92 11.34 9.27
N GLY A 120 -16.69 12.13 9.99
CA GLY A 120 -17.14 13.44 9.55
C GLY A 120 -15.97 14.40 9.51
N LEU A 121 -15.69 15.00 8.35
CA LEU A 121 -14.62 15.95 8.15
C LEU A 121 -15.13 17.37 8.34
N HIS A 122 -14.60 18.07 9.32
CA HIS A 122 -14.92 19.45 9.61
C HIS A 122 -13.65 20.31 9.66
N MET A 123 -13.82 21.62 9.47
CA MET A 123 -12.72 22.57 9.55
C MET A 123 -13.12 23.82 10.32
N VAL A 124 -12.23 24.29 11.19
CA VAL A 124 -12.28 25.64 11.76
C VAL A 124 -11.25 26.47 11.03
N VAL A 125 -11.69 27.44 10.22
CA VAL A 125 -10.77 28.30 9.48
C VAL A 125 -10.44 29.52 10.32
N HIS A 126 -9.16 29.88 10.38
CA HIS A 126 -8.67 31.05 11.13
C HIS A 126 -8.25 32.17 10.17
N PRO A 127 -8.31 33.45 10.60
CA PRO A 127 -7.92 34.58 9.75
C PRO A 127 -6.40 34.66 9.50
N ASP A 128 -5.59 33.97 10.27
CA ASP A 128 -4.12 34.01 10.26
C ASP A 128 -3.48 32.87 9.46
N ASN A 129 -4.12 32.47 8.36
CA ASN A 129 -3.68 31.39 7.47
C ASN A 129 -3.49 30.03 8.16
N ARG A 130 -4.29 29.75 9.19
CA ARG A 130 -4.36 28.43 9.84
C ARG A 130 -5.75 27.84 9.71
N ALA A 131 -5.84 26.52 9.84
CA ALA A 131 -7.10 25.84 10.01
C ALA A 131 -6.93 24.68 11.00
N THR A 132 -7.97 24.41 11.78
CA THR A 132 -8.09 23.15 12.52
C THR A 132 -8.87 22.17 11.66
N VAL A 133 -8.27 21.05 11.29
CA VAL A 133 -8.97 19.92 10.65
C VAL A 133 -9.46 18.98 11.74
N ILE A 134 -10.73 18.58 11.66
CA ILE A 134 -11.42 17.82 12.68
C ILE A 134 -12.02 16.56 12.04
N PHE A 135 -11.77 15.41 12.68
CA PHE A 135 -12.31 14.11 12.31
C PHE A 135 -13.28 13.66 13.39
N SER A 136 -14.59 13.74 13.13
CA SER A 136 -15.65 13.35 14.06
C SER A 136 -16.12 11.93 13.82
N ASN A 137 -16.39 11.15 14.86
CA ASN A 137 -16.99 9.81 14.76
C ASN A 137 -18.42 9.84 14.20
N ASN A 138 -19.07 11.02 14.14
CA ASN A 138 -20.40 11.19 13.59
C ASN A 138 -20.36 11.54 12.09
N SER A 139 -20.02 10.53 11.28
CA SER A 139 -19.91 10.69 9.82
C SER A 139 -21.25 10.78 9.09
N GLY A 140 -22.36 10.39 9.74
CA GLY A 140 -23.70 10.33 9.15
C GLY A 140 -24.54 11.61 9.31
N ALA A 141 -24.02 12.62 10.00
CA ALA A 141 -24.74 13.86 10.27
C ALA A 141 -25.06 14.66 9.00
N TRP A 142 -26.08 15.51 9.05
CA TRP A 142 -26.36 16.48 7.99
C TRP A 142 -25.43 17.71 8.13
N GLY A 143 -24.16 17.54 7.74
CA GLY A 143 -23.04 18.44 8.09
C GLY A 143 -23.03 18.83 9.56
N SER A 144 -22.80 20.10 9.91
CA SER A 144 -22.39 20.45 11.28
C SER A 144 -23.50 20.84 12.28
N TYR A 145 -24.80 20.71 11.94
CA TYR A 145 -25.89 21.20 12.82
C TYR A 145 -26.03 20.44 14.15
N PHE A 146 -25.57 19.19 14.19
CA PHE A 146 -25.60 18.32 15.36
C PHE A 146 -24.19 18.00 15.86
N TYR A 147 -23.22 18.85 15.50
CA TYR A 147 -21.84 18.67 15.88
C TYR A 147 -21.68 18.64 17.41
N ASP A 148 -21.01 17.60 17.91
CA ASP A 148 -20.65 17.41 19.30
C ASP A 148 -19.12 17.23 19.40
N PRO A 149 -18.39 18.15 20.04
CA PRO A 149 -16.93 18.02 20.24
C PRO A 149 -16.51 16.73 20.95
N SER A 150 -17.38 16.11 21.74
CA SER A 150 -17.08 14.83 22.40
C SER A 150 -17.02 13.65 21.43
N GLU A 151 -17.54 13.82 20.20
CA GLU A 151 -17.44 12.84 19.13
C GLU A 151 -16.16 13.00 18.30
N ASP A 152 -15.33 14.02 18.54
CA ASP A 152 -14.07 14.22 17.82
C ASP A 152 -13.08 13.09 18.12
N ALA A 153 -12.69 12.35 17.08
CA ALA A 153 -11.61 11.37 17.14
C ALA A 153 -10.23 12.04 17.08
N LEU A 154 -10.10 13.11 16.31
CA LEU A 154 -8.85 13.85 16.16
C LEU A 154 -9.09 15.31 15.76
N ARG A 155 -8.22 16.19 16.24
CA ARG A 155 -8.07 17.57 15.77
C ARG A 155 -6.60 17.85 15.47
N VAL A 156 -6.31 18.43 14.30
CA VAL A 156 -4.95 18.83 13.92
C VAL A 156 -4.95 20.25 13.40
N GLU A 157 -3.93 21.03 13.76
CA GLU A 157 -3.71 22.38 13.22
C GLU A 157 -2.84 22.29 11.98
N VAL A 158 -3.24 22.97 10.91
CA VAL A 158 -2.50 23.03 9.64
C VAL A 158 -2.40 24.45 9.13
N GLY A 159 -1.36 24.70 8.33
CA GLY A 159 -1.21 25.95 7.58
C GLY A 159 -2.07 25.93 6.32
N THR A 160 -2.68 27.06 5.97
CA THR A 160 -3.37 27.25 4.70
C THR A 160 -2.46 27.97 3.70
N THR A 161 -2.60 27.67 2.42
CA THR A 161 -1.80 28.30 1.36
C THR A 161 -2.70 29.03 0.36
N GLU A 162 -2.22 30.14 -0.20
CA GLU A 162 -2.91 30.79 -1.32
C GLU A 162 -2.63 30.03 -2.63
N ILE A 163 -3.69 29.81 -3.41
CA ILE A 163 -3.63 29.11 -4.70
C ILE A 163 -4.34 29.92 -5.80
N PRO A 164 -4.12 29.60 -7.08
CA PRO A 164 -4.97 30.12 -8.16
C PRO A 164 -6.45 29.81 -7.90
N HIS A 165 -7.34 30.65 -8.44
CA HIS A 165 -8.78 30.53 -8.24
C HIS A 165 -9.34 29.18 -8.71
N THR A 166 -9.99 28.47 -7.80
CA THR A 166 -10.73 27.23 -8.01
C THR A 166 -12.22 27.48 -7.79
N GLU A 167 -13.01 27.41 -8.86
CA GLU A 167 -14.44 27.75 -8.81
C GLU A 167 -15.26 26.76 -7.97
N TRP A 168 -15.01 25.47 -8.12
CA TRP A 168 -15.74 24.40 -7.41
C TRP A 168 -14.83 23.77 -6.38
N LEU A 169 -15.27 23.75 -5.12
CA LEU A 169 -14.53 23.07 -4.04
C LEU A 169 -14.14 21.67 -4.50
N GLU A 170 -12.87 21.32 -4.33
CA GLU A 170 -12.33 20.02 -4.66
C GLU A 170 -11.39 19.50 -3.59
N TYR A 171 -11.37 18.18 -3.46
CA TYR A 171 -10.36 17.47 -2.70
C TYR A 171 -9.44 16.72 -3.66
N GLY A 172 -8.15 16.68 -3.32
CA GLY A 172 -7.14 15.93 -4.05
C GLY A 172 -6.02 15.43 -3.16
N PHE A 173 -5.10 14.69 -3.76
CA PHE A 173 -3.92 14.15 -3.10
C PHE A 173 -2.66 14.61 -3.82
N THR A 174 -1.65 15.00 -3.05
CA THR A 174 -0.35 15.48 -3.51
C THR A 174 0.76 14.81 -2.68
N ASP A 175 2.03 15.10 -3.01
CA ASP A 175 3.20 14.62 -2.26
C ASP A 175 3.20 13.11 -1.97
N LEU A 176 2.89 12.31 -3.00
CA LEU A 176 2.83 10.86 -2.89
C LEU A 176 4.20 10.29 -2.53
N SER A 177 4.21 9.42 -1.51
CA SER A 177 5.36 8.65 -1.10
C SER A 177 4.97 7.18 -0.92
N ALA A 178 5.96 6.32 -0.61
CA ALA A 178 5.69 4.92 -0.30
C ALA A 178 4.76 4.73 0.91
N ASN A 179 4.74 5.70 1.84
CA ASN A 179 4.08 5.57 3.14
C ASN A 179 2.99 6.63 3.39
N GLY A 180 2.77 7.58 2.49
CA GLY A 180 1.78 8.62 2.73
C GLY A 180 1.49 9.50 1.53
N ALA A 181 0.56 10.42 1.74
CA ALA A 181 0.14 11.45 0.81
C ALA A 181 -0.34 12.69 1.58
N THR A 182 -0.32 13.84 0.94
CA THR A 182 -0.98 15.06 1.44
C THR A 182 -2.38 15.15 0.85
N ALA A 183 -3.41 14.99 1.68
CA ALA A 183 -4.78 15.30 1.30
C ALA A 183 -5.01 16.81 1.35
N SER A 184 -5.79 17.36 0.45
CA SER A 184 -5.94 18.81 0.35
C SER A 184 -7.34 19.22 -0.10
N LEU A 185 -7.93 20.18 0.61
CA LEU A 185 -9.10 20.95 0.14
C LEU A 185 -8.60 22.16 -0.65
N ARG A 186 -9.14 22.38 -1.85
CA ARG A 186 -8.88 23.54 -2.69
C ARG A 186 -10.19 24.21 -3.07
N TRP A 187 -10.35 25.48 -2.73
CA TRP A 187 -11.54 26.25 -3.11
C TRP A 187 -11.26 27.75 -3.12
N GLU A 188 -11.83 28.47 -4.08
CA GLU A 188 -11.48 29.87 -4.33
C GLU A 188 -9.95 29.97 -4.44
N LYS A 189 -9.28 30.79 -3.64
CA LYS A 189 -7.82 30.96 -3.65
C LYS A 189 -7.18 30.35 -2.41
N LYS A 190 -7.84 29.42 -1.73
CA LYS A 190 -7.31 28.81 -0.51
C LYS A 190 -7.17 27.30 -0.64
N GLU A 191 -6.03 26.83 -0.17
CA GLU A 191 -5.71 25.43 0.01
C GLU A 191 -5.54 25.11 1.50
N ILE A 192 -6.13 24.00 1.95
CA ILE A 192 -6.00 23.46 3.30
C ILE A 192 -5.45 22.02 3.18
N PRO A 193 -4.11 21.86 3.15
CA PRO A 193 -3.46 20.57 3.07
C PRO A 193 -3.30 19.94 4.48
N PHE A 194 -3.37 18.61 4.54
CA PHE A 194 -2.97 17.83 5.69
C PHE A 194 -2.37 16.48 5.26
N LYS A 195 -1.27 16.09 5.90
CA LYS A 195 -0.51 14.88 5.64
C LYS A 195 -1.17 13.67 6.29
N VAL A 196 -1.22 12.57 5.55
CA VAL A 196 -1.72 11.27 6.02
C VAL A 196 -0.65 10.22 5.73
N GLU A 197 -0.24 9.49 6.75
CA GLU A 197 0.81 8.47 6.67
C GLU A 197 0.34 7.14 7.26
N PHE A 198 0.82 6.05 6.70
CA PHE A 198 0.59 4.69 7.17
C PHE A 198 1.92 4.02 7.49
N ASP A 199 1.93 3.16 8.50
CA ASP A 199 3.03 2.20 8.72
C ASP A 199 2.94 1.06 7.69
N THR A 200 3.22 1.40 6.43
CA THR A 200 3.09 0.50 5.28
C THR A 200 3.92 -0.78 5.46
N PRO A 201 5.16 -0.75 5.99
CA PRO A 201 5.91 -1.96 6.31
C PRO A 201 5.16 -2.89 7.28
N SER A 202 4.70 -2.38 8.42
CA SER A 202 4.01 -3.21 9.42
C SER A 202 2.67 -3.74 8.91
N LEU A 203 1.89 -2.90 8.21
CA LEU A 203 0.61 -3.30 7.61
C LEU A 203 0.82 -4.39 6.55
N THR A 204 1.83 -4.25 5.70
CA THR A 204 2.13 -5.25 4.67
C THR A 204 2.62 -6.55 5.28
N MET A 205 3.43 -6.50 6.34
CA MET A 205 3.86 -7.70 7.08
C MET A 205 2.68 -8.43 7.72
N ALA A 206 1.74 -7.71 8.34
CA ALA A 206 0.51 -8.29 8.87
C ALA A 206 -0.34 -8.93 7.76
N PHE A 207 -0.49 -8.25 6.62
CA PHE A 207 -1.19 -8.77 5.46
C PHE A 207 -0.53 -10.05 4.90
N ILE A 208 0.80 -10.06 4.77
CA ILE A 208 1.57 -11.24 4.33
C ILE A 208 1.31 -12.42 5.27
N ARG A 209 1.41 -12.23 6.59
CA ARG A 209 1.15 -13.28 7.58
C ARG A 209 -0.26 -13.85 7.44
N GLN A 210 -1.26 -12.99 7.23
CA GLN A 210 -2.63 -13.42 6.98
C GLN A 210 -2.75 -14.20 5.66
N LYS A 211 -2.14 -13.72 4.57
CA LYS A 211 -2.20 -14.35 3.26
C LYS A 211 -1.53 -15.73 3.22
N LEU A 212 -0.42 -15.90 3.93
CA LEU A 212 0.25 -17.20 4.06
C LEU A 212 -0.59 -18.25 4.83
N GLN A 213 -1.66 -17.86 5.52
CA GLN A 213 -2.63 -18.79 6.13
C GLN A 213 -3.74 -19.23 5.16
N ASN A 214 -3.80 -18.64 3.95
CA ASN A 214 -4.83 -18.89 2.94
C ASN A 214 -4.23 -19.61 1.73
N GLN A 215 -4.93 -19.57 0.57
CA GLN A 215 -4.52 -20.25 -0.66
C GLN A 215 -3.08 -19.90 -1.09
N GLU A 216 -2.66 -18.66 -0.86
CA GLU A 216 -1.32 -18.16 -1.16
C GLU A 216 -0.23 -18.89 -0.36
N GLY A 217 -0.56 -19.40 0.84
CA GLY A 217 0.33 -20.23 1.66
C GLY A 217 0.68 -21.58 1.05
N PHE A 218 -0.05 -22.02 0.01
CA PHE A 218 0.18 -23.30 -0.66
C PHE A 218 1.15 -23.19 -1.85
N THR A 219 1.74 -22.02 -2.10
CA THR A 219 2.70 -21.82 -3.18
C THR A 219 4.03 -21.31 -2.65
N ARG A 220 5.12 -21.91 -3.12
CA ARG A 220 6.49 -21.55 -2.75
C ARG A 220 6.79 -20.05 -2.94
N GLN A 221 6.32 -19.49 -4.05
CA GLN A 221 6.59 -18.11 -4.45
C GLN A 221 6.09 -17.10 -3.42
N SER A 222 4.97 -17.37 -2.73
CA SER A 222 4.46 -16.48 -1.68
C SER A 222 5.41 -16.41 -0.48
N TRP A 223 6.02 -17.53 -0.10
CA TRP A 223 7.01 -17.57 0.99
C TRP A 223 8.33 -16.88 0.59
N GLU A 224 8.73 -17.01 -0.68
CA GLU A 224 9.88 -16.26 -1.22
C GLU A 224 9.62 -14.74 -1.21
N GLN A 225 8.43 -14.32 -1.64
CA GLN A 225 8.01 -12.92 -1.60
C GLN A 225 7.94 -12.38 -0.17
N ALA A 226 7.40 -13.16 0.76
CA ALA A 226 7.31 -12.82 2.18
C ALA A 226 8.71 -12.58 2.79
N ALA A 227 9.62 -13.55 2.61
CA ALA A 227 10.99 -13.45 3.11
C ALA A 227 11.74 -12.26 2.49
N ASN A 228 11.58 -12.05 1.19
CA ASN A 228 12.21 -10.93 0.52
C ASN A 228 11.62 -9.57 0.95
N TYR A 229 10.31 -9.48 1.19
CA TYR A 229 9.69 -8.26 1.70
C TYR A 229 10.24 -7.91 3.10
N ALA A 230 10.26 -8.89 4.01
CA ALA A 230 10.79 -8.70 5.36
C ALA A 230 12.26 -8.23 5.33
N LEU A 231 13.11 -8.87 4.52
CA LEU A 231 14.52 -8.48 4.34
C LEU A 231 14.69 -7.01 3.92
N ASN A 232 13.86 -6.51 3.00
CA ASN A 232 14.05 -5.20 2.38
C ASN A 232 13.28 -4.06 3.05
N ASN A 233 12.37 -4.35 3.99
CA ASN A 233 11.48 -3.35 4.59
C ASN A 233 11.57 -3.31 6.13
N GLY A 234 12.72 -3.71 6.70
CA GLY A 234 12.95 -3.66 8.14
C GLY A 234 12.16 -4.69 8.95
N GLY A 235 11.74 -5.79 8.31
CA GLY A 235 11.07 -6.90 8.99
C GLY A 235 12.02 -7.74 9.83
N ASP A 236 11.44 -8.65 10.62
CA ASP A 236 12.20 -9.60 11.45
C ASP A 236 12.98 -10.59 10.56
N LEU A 237 14.31 -10.60 10.71
CA LEU A 237 15.19 -11.43 9.88
C LEU A 237 15.11 -12.92 10.24
N ASP A 238 14.76 -13.27 11.48
CA ASP A 238 14.55 -14.67 11.88
C ASP A 238 13.23 -15.20 11.31
N GLU A 239 12.18 -14.38 11.28
CA GLU A 239 10.92 -14.70 10.59
C GLU A 239 11.16 -14.86 9.08
N ALA A 240 11.89 -13.92 8.45
CA ALA A 240 12.26 -14.00 7.05
C ALA A 240 13.05 -15.28 6.74
N LEU A 241 14.00 -15.63 7.61
CA LEU A 241 14.78 -16.86 7.51
C LEU A 241 13.89 -18.12 7.65
N GLY A 242 12.91 -18.08 8.55
CA GLY A 242 11.91 -19.14 8.69
C GLY A 242 11.11 -19.35 7.41
N TRP A 243 10.59 -18.28 6.82
CA TRP A 243 9.83 -18.32 5.58
C TRP A 243 10.65 -18.83 4.40
N ILE A 244 11.88 -18.35 4.23
CA ILE A 244 12.70 -18.81 3.09
C ILE A 244 13.13 -20.27 3.25
N ASN A 245 13.37 -20.74 4.48
CA ASN A 245 13.66 -22.15 4.72
C ASN A 245 12.46 -23.05 4.40
N ALA A 246 11.23 -22.59 4.68
CA ALA A 246 10.00 -23.29 4.29
C ALA A 246 9.84 -23.35 2.75
N ALA A 247 10.23 -22.30 2.02
CA ALA A 247 10.25 -22.33 0.55
C ALA A 247 11.27 -23.34 -0.01
N ILE A 248 12.40 -23.52 0.68
CA ILE A 248 13.50 -24.42 0.26
C ILE A 248 13.17 -25.89 0.50
N SER A 249 12.63 -26.24 1.66
CA SER A 249 12.42 -27.64 2.06
C SER A 249 11.41 -27.82 3.19
N GLY A 250 10.93 -29.06 3.36
CA GLY A 250 10.14 -29.48 4.53
C GLY A 250 8.64 -29.26 4.41
N GLN A 251 8.16 -28.59 3.36
CA GLN A 251 6.75 -28.41 3.03
C GLN A 251 6.42 -29.07 1.69
N PHE A 252 5.15 -29.40 1.46
CA PHE A 252 4.72 -30.01 0.20
C PHE A 252 4.91 -29.08 -1.02
N PHE A 253 4.90 -27.77 -0.80
CA PHE A 253 5.15 -26.75 -1.82
C PHE A 253 6.64 -26.43 -2.00
N SER A 254 7.52 -26.94 -1.12
CA SER A 254 8.93 -26.56 -1.14
C SER A 254 9.62 -27.02 -2.41
N GLN A 255 10.43 -26.14 -2.99
CA GLN A 255 11.31 -26.48 -4.10
C GLN A 255 12.55 -25.59 -4.06
N LYS A 256 13.64 -26.15 -3.56
CA LYS A 256 14.97 -25.52 -3.58
C LYS A 256 15.33 -25.10 -5.01
N ASP A 257 15.72 -23.83 -5.16
CA ASP A 257 16.23 -23.30 -6.42
C ASP A 257 17.26 -22.19 -6.16
N PHE A 258 17.74 -21.56 -7.24
CA PHE A 258 18.66 -20.43 -7.15
C PHE A 258 18.06 -19.24 -6.39
N ASN A 259 16.79 -18.93 -6.61
CA ASN A 259 16.16 -17.72 -6.08
C ASN A 259 16.06 -17.79 -4.55
N ASN A 260 15.52 -18.88 -4.00
CA ASN A 260 15.34 -18.98 -2.55
C ASN A 260 16.66 -19.13 -1.80
N LEU A 261 17.66 -19.82 -2.35
CA LEU A 261 18.99 -19.86 -1.76
C LEU A 261 19.68 -18.48 -1.81
N SER A 262 19.46 -17.71 -2.86
CA SER A 262 19.99 -16.33 -2.95
C SER A 262 19.32 -15.38 -1.96
N ILE A 263 18.01 -15.50 -1.73
CA ILE A 263 17.31 -14.73 -0.69
C ILE A 263 17.80 -15.15 0.69
N LYS A 264 17.95 -16.46 0.95
CA LYS A 264 18.50 -16.99 2.21
C LYS A 264 19.90 -16.45 2.49
N ALA A 265 20.78 -16.43 1.48
CA ALA A 265 22.12 -15.87 1.62
C ALA A 265 22.07 -14.39 2.04
N GLN A 266 21.18 -13.60 1.43
CA GLN A 266 21.03 -12.18 1.78
C GLN A 266 20.49 -11.96 3.19
N ILE A 267 19.54 -12.78 3.63
CA ILE A 267 19.03 -12.74 5.00
C ILE A 267 20.15 -13.10 5.99
N LEU A 268 20.91 -14.16 5.72
CA LEU A 268 22.04 -14.56 6.57
C LEU A 268 23.13 -13.48 6.63
N ASP A 269 23.41 -12.80 5.53
CA ASP A 269 24.35 -11.67 5.50
C ASP A 269 23.85 -10.50 6.34
N ALA A 270 22.56 -10.13 6.22
CA ALA A 270 21.92 -9.11 7.06
C ALA A 270 21.91 -9.48 8.55
N GLN A 271 21.96 -10.77 8.88
CA GLN A 271 22.13 -11.29 10.25
C GLN A 271 23.60 -11.36 10.72
N GLY A 272 24.57 -10.98 9.88
CA GLY A 272 26.00 -11.11 10.17
C GLY A 272 26.54 -12.55 10.11
N LYS A 273 25.79 -13.50 9.54
CA LYS A 273 26.15 -14.92 9.42
C LYS A 273 26.87 -15.19 8.09
N THR A 274 28.03 -14.54 7.90
CA THR A 274 28.76 -14.53 6.62
C THR A 274 29.10 -15.93 6.09
N GLU A 275 29.63 -16.84 6.92
CA GLU A 275 29.98 -18.19 6.48
C GLU A 275 28.75 -18.98 5.98
N ALA A 276 27.62 -18.87 6.68
CA ALA A 276 26.37 -19.50 6.27
C ALA A 276 25.79 -18.86 5.01
N SER A 277 25.95 -17.54 4.84
CA SER A 277 25.58 -16.83 3.61
C SER A 277 26.41 -17.32 2.42
N GLU A 278 27.73 -17.44 2.60
CA GLU A 278 28.64 -17.93 1.56
C GLU A 278 28.33 -19.37 1.16
N ALA A 279 28.03 -20.25 2.13
CA ALA A 279 27.59 -21.61 1.85
C ALA A 279 26.27 -21.65 1.04
N ALA A 280 25.29 -20.82 1.41
CA ALA A 280 24.01 -20.74 0.73
C ALA A 280 24.14 -20.25 -0.73
N ILE A 281 24.96 -19.22 -0.97
CA ILE A 281 25.19 -18.72 -2.33
C ILE A 281 26.01 -19.71 -3.16
N ASP A 282 26.94 -20.44 -2.52
CA ASP A 282 27.72 -21.46 -3.18
C ASP A 282 26.87 -22.62 -3.71
N GLU A 283 25.86 -23.01 -2.95
CA GLU A 283 24.83 -23.95 -3.36
C GLU A 283 23.93 -23.35 -4.44
N ALA A 284 23.47 -22.10 -4.26
CA ALA A 284 22.62 -21.41 -5.23
C ALA A 284 23.25 -21.42 -6.63
N MET A 285 24.53 -21.05 -6.74
CA MET A 285 25.27 -20.98 -8.00
C MET A 285 25.43 -22.33 -8.73
N GLN A 286 25.16 -23.46 -8.07
CA GLN A 286 25.11 -24.77 -8.73
C GLN A 286 23.76 -25.04 -9.41
N LEU A 287 22.69 -24.39 -8.93
CA LEU A 287 21.33 -24.52 -9.44
C LEU A 287 20.94 -23.40 -10.42
N GLY A 288 21.69 -22.29 -10.40
CA GLY A 288 21.41 -21.11 -11.21
C GLY A 288 21.76 -21.30 -12.69
N THR A 289 20.93 -20.73 -13.55
CA THR A 289 21.31 -20.48 -14.94
C THR A 289 22.39 -19.40 -15.02
N VAL A 290 23.12 -19.36 -16.13
CA VAL A 290 24.15 -18.34 -16.38
C VAL A 290 23.61 -16.91 -16.20
N PHE A 291 22.34 -16.67 -16.58
CA PHE A 291 21.70 -15.37 -16.47
C PHE A 291 21.25 -15.04 -15.04
N GLN A 292 20.77 -16.02 -14.28
CA GLN A 292 20.42 -15.82 -12.87
C GLN A 292 21.66 -15.47 -12.04
N VAL A 293 22.75 -16.23 -12.20
CA VAL A 293 24.02 -15.97 -11.50
C VAL A 293 24.60 -14.62 -11.94
N HIS A 294 24.55 -14.29 -13.23
CA HIS A 294 24.97 -12.98 -13.73
C HIS A 294 24.13 -11.84 -13.13
N GLY A 295 22.80 -12.01 -13.07
CA GLY A 295 21.88 -11.05 -12.47
C GLY A 295 22.21 -10.77 -11.00
N TYR A 296 22.47 -11.81 -10.22
CA TYR A 296 22.87 -11.68 -8.82
C TYR A 296 24.20 -10.94 -8.66
N GLY A 297 25.19 -11.22 -9.51
CA GLY A 297 26.45 -10.46 -9.53
C GLY A 297 26.23 -8.95 -9.75
N ARG A 298 25.31 -8.56 -10.65
CA ARG A 298 24.96 -7.14 -10.85
C ARG A 298 24.27 -6.52 -9.64
N GLN A 299 23.40 -7.28 -8.97
CA GLN A 299 22.73 -6.83 -7.74
C GLN A 299 23.74 -6.54 -6.63
N LEU A 300 24.77 -7.36 -6.49
CA LEU A 300 25.86 -7.13 -5.53
C LEU A 300 26.64 -5.84 -5.84
N ILE A 301 26.94 -5.56 -7.11
CA ILE A 301 27.57 -4.28 -7.49
C ILE A 301 26.69 -3.11 -7.09
N ALA A 302 25.39 -3.15 -7.41
CA ALA A 302 24.45 -2.07 -7.06
C ALA A 302 24.32 -1.84 -5.55
N ARG A 303 24.64 -2.85 -4.73
CA ARG A 303 24.68 -2.78 -3.27
C ARG A 303 26.05 -2.37 -2.69
N GLY A 304 27.01 -2.02 -3.55
CA GLY A 304 28.36 -1.66 -3.11
C GLY A 304 29.18 -2.85 -2.62
N GLN A 305 28.92 -4.07 -3.12
CA GLN A 305 29.65 -5.30 -2.79
C GLN A 305 30.46 -5.84 -3.99
N PRO A 306 31.40 -5.05 -4.58
CA PRO A 306 32.06 -5.40 -5.84
C PRO A 306 33.00 -6.62 -5.73
N GLU A 307 33.60 -6.86 -4.57
CA GLU A 307 34.47 -8.04 -4.34
C GLU A 307 33.66 -9.33 -4.39
N GLN A 308 32.49 -9.35 -3.74
CA GLN A 308 31.60 -10.51 -3.76
C GLN A 308 31.01 -10.71 -5.16
N ALA A 309 30.66 -9.61 -5.85
CA ALA A 309 30.21 -9.66 -7.23
C ALA A 309 31.27 -10.30 -8.15
N LEU A 310 32.54 -9.92 -8.03
CA LEU A 310 33.61 -10.53 -8.82
C LEU A 310 33.72 -12.04 -8.55
N ARG A 311 33.63 -12.49 -7.28
CA ARG A 311 33.63 -13.93 -6.95
C ARG A 311 32.48 -14.66 -7.64
N VAL A 312 31.28 -14.07 -7.63
CA VAL A 312 30.09 -14.63 -8.32
C VAL A 312 30.33 -14.72 -9.82
N PHE A 313 30.84 -13.67 -10.47
CA PHE A 313 31.13 -13.70 -11.91
C PHE A 313 32.21 -14.71 -12.28
N GLN A 314 33.25 -14.86 -11.45
CA GLN A 314 34.27 -15.89 -11.62
C GLN A 314 33.69 -17.30 -11.53
N LYS A 315 32.79 -17.56 -10.57
CA LYS A 315 32.13 -18.85 -10.46
C LYS A 315 31.18 -19.10 -11.63
N ASN A 316 30.45 -18.08 -12.08
CA ASN A 316 29.60 -18.16 -13.27
C ASN A 316 30.41 -18.55 -14.51
N ALA A 317 31.53 -17.89 -14.75
CA ALA A 317 32.44 -18.19 -15.85
C ALA A 317 33.05 -19.60 -15.77
N LYS A 318 33.33 -20.09 -14.56
CA LYS A 318 33.82 -21.45 -14.34
C LYS A 318 32.76 -22.51 -14.66
N ASN A 319 31.51 -22.27 -14.28
CA ASN A 319 30.41 -23.21 -14.41
C ASN A 319 29.79 -23.20 -15.82
N HIS A 320 29.81 -22.06 -16.51
CA HIS A 320 29.21 -21.87 -17.83
C HIS A 320 30.27 -21.41 -18.84
N LYS A 321 31.27 -22.27 -19.06
CA LYS A 321 32.40 -21.94 -19.92
C LYS A 321 31.94 -21.62 -21.35
N ASN A 322 32.55 -20.59 -21.93
CA ASN A 322 32.33 -20.18 -23.33
C ASN A 322 30.89 -19.79 -23.66
N THR A 323 30.05 -19.46 -22.67
CA THR A 323 28.70 -18.96 -22.93
C THR A 323 28.64 -17.45 -22.76
N TRP A 324 27.84 -16.79 -23.59
CA TRP A 324 27.26 -15.52 -23.20
C TRP A 324 26.48 -15.69 -21.89
N PRO A 325 26.53 -14.79 -20.89
CA PRO A 325 27.25 -13.51 -20.78
C PRO A 325 28.47 -13.53 -19.82
N VAL A 326 29.19 -14.64 -19.65
CA VAL A 326 30.13 -14.80 -18.52
C VAL A 326 31.29 -13.79 -18.51
N ASP A 327 31.89 -13.51 -19.66
CA ASP A 327 32.95 -12.50 -19.77
C ASP A 327 32.43 -11.08 -19.57
N TYR A 328 31.19 -10.80 -19.98
CA TYR A 328 30.59 -9.50 -19.69
C TYR A 328 30.41 -9.31 -18.17
N GLY A 329 30.04 -10.38 -17.46
CA GLY A 329 29.98 -10.37 -16.00
C GLY A 329 31.35 -10.11 -15.36
N LEU A 330 32.38 -10.82 -15.81
CA LEU A 330 33.75 -10.59 -15.33
C LEU A 330 34.21 -9.15 -15.58
N ALA A 331 33.89 -8.59 -16.75
CA ALA A 331 34.20 -7.19 -17.05
C ALA A 331 33.56 -6.22 -16.06
N ARG A 332 32.27 -6.43 -15.73
CA ARG A 332 31.56 -5.63 -14.72
C ARG A 332 32.22 -5.73 -13.34
N GLY A 333 32.57 -6.93 -12.91
CA GLY A 333 33.23 -7.16 -11.62
C GLY A 333 34.61 -6.49 -11.54
N TYR A 334 35.44 -6.61 -12.57
CA TYR A 334 36.74 -5.93 -12.61
C TYR A 334 36.62 -4.41 -12.69
N SER A 335 35.67 -3.91 -13.48
CA SER A 335 35.39 -2.48 -13.59
C SER A 335 34.99 -1.88 -12.26
N ALA A 336 34.09 -2.54 -11.52
CA ALA A 336 33.63 -2.10 -10.21
C ALA A 336 34.75 -2.05 -9.14
N LEU A 337 35.88 -2.73 -9.39
CA LEU A 337 37.08 -2.71 -8.55
C LEU A 337 38.18 -1.79 -9.12
N GLY A 338 37.90 -1.03 -10.18
CA GLY A 338 38.85 -0.13 -10.84
C GLY A 338 39.88 -0.81 -11.75
N ASP A 339 39.78 -2.11 -12.00
CA ASP A 339 40.68 -2.84 -12.90
C ASP A 339 40.17 -2.77 -14.35
N TYR A 340 40.18 -1.55 -14.91
CA TYR A 340 39.67 -1.28 -16.26
C TYR A 340 40.45 -2.02 -17.35
N GLN A 341 41.74 -2.33 -17.11
CA GLN A 341 42.53 -3.12 -18.04
C GLN A 341 42.02 -4.56 -18.15
N LYS A 342 41.75 -5.25 -17.03
CA LYS A 342 41.15 -6.59 -17.08
C LYS A 342 39.70 -6.53 -17.57
N ALA A 343 38.95 -5.51 -17.18
CA ALA A 343 37.57 -5.33 -17.65
C ALA A 343 37.51 -5.23 -19.19
N LEU A 344 38.39 -4.43 -19.80
CA LEU A 344 38.47 -4.26 -21.24
C LEU A 344 38.83 -5.57 -21.97
N ARG A 345 39.75 -6.37 -21.40
CA ARG A 345 40.08 -7.70 -21.95
C ARG A 345 38.85 -8.60 -22.01
N HIS A 346 38.07 -8.63 -20.94
CA HIS A 346 36.85 -9.44 -20.89
C HIS A 346 35.73 -8.90 -21.79
N LEU A 347 35.55 -7.58 -21.93
CA LEU A 347 34.57 -7.03 -22.88
C LEU A 347 34.89 -7.41 -24.32
N LYS A 348 36.17 -7.44 -24.71
CA LYS A 348 36.58 -7.88 -26.06
C LYS A 348 36.16 -9.33 -26.33
N ILE A 349 36.34 -10.23 -25.36
CA ILE A 349 35.88 -11.62 -25.44
C ILE A 349 34.34 -11.69 -25.47
N ALA A 350 33.68 -10.89 -24.63
CA ALA A 350 32.22 -10.87 -24.56
C ALA A 350 31.59 -10.42 -25.88
N ARG A 351 32.20 -9.44 -26.58
CA ARG A 351 31.75 -8.92 -27.88
C ARG A 351 31.67 -10.02 -28.94
N GLU A 352 32.68 -10.90 -28.98
CA GLU A 352 32.73 -12.02 -29.94
C GLU A 352 31.63 -13.08 -29.67
N ARG A 353 31.08 -13.10 -28.46
CA ARG A 353 30.09 -14.09 -27.99
C ARG A 353 28.68 -13.53 -27.86
N ALA A 354 28.49 -12.23 -28.09
CA ALA A 354 27.20 -11.58 -27.91
C ALA A 354 26.16 -12.13 -28.91
N PRO A 355 24.93 -12.44 -28.46
CA PRO A 355 23.95 -13.19 -29.25
C PRO A 355 23.24 -12.34 -30.30
N ASP A 356 23.26 -11.02 -30.16
CA ASP A 356 22.56 -10.07 -31.01
C ASP A 356 23.25 -8.71 -31.03
N GLU A 357 22.84 -7.87 -32.00
CA GLU A 357 23.40 -6.54 -32.23
C GLU A 357 23.19 -5.59 -31.05
N LEU A 358 22.07 -5.71 -30.34
CA LEU A 358 21.77 -4.88 -29.17
C LEU A 358 22.81 -5.10 -28.06
N ASN A 359 23.15 -6.35 -27.79
CA ASN A 359 24.18 -6.71 -26.82
C ASN A 359 25.58 -6.32 -27.31
N GLN A 360 25.88 -6.45 -28.60
CA GLN A 360 27.15 -6.00 -29.18
C GLN A 360 27.33 -4.48 -29.01
N ASN A 361 26.33 -3.69 -29.36
CA ASN A 361 26.35 -2.23 -29.23
C ASN A 361 26.51 -1.79 -27.77
N ALA A 362 25.84 -2.46 -26.83
CA ALA A 362 26.01 -2.21 -25.40
C ALA A 362 27.45 -2.49 -24.92
N ILE A 363 28.08 -3.55 -25.43
CA ILE A 363 29.48 -3.87 -25.12
C ILE A 363 30.42 -2.84 -25.73
N GLU A 364 30.20 -2.40 -26.97
CA GLU A 364 31.04 -1.38 -27.61
C GLU A 364 30.99 -0.04 -26.87
N ALA A 365 29.79 0.37 -26.43
CA ALA A 365 29.63 1.56 -25.59
C ALA A 365 30.43 1.44 -24.27
N ASN A 366 30.40 0.27 -23.64
CA ASN A 366 31.15 0.00 -22.41
C ASN A 366 32.67 -0.08 -22.65
N ILE A 367 33.12 -0.56 -23.81
CA ILE A 367 34.53 -0.50 -24.20
C ILE A 367 35.00 0.95 -24.27
N ALA A 368 34.23 1.82 -24.93
CA ALA A 368 34.56 3.24 -25.03
C ALA A 368 34.65 3.92 -23.66
N LYS A 369 33.73 3.60 -22.74
CA LYS A 369 33.80 4.06 -21.33
C LYS A 369 35.08 3.64 -20.64
N LEU A 370 35.44 2.35 -20.70
CA LEU A 370 36.67 1.85 -20.07
C LEU A 370 37.93 2.47 -20.69
N GLU A 371 37.94 2.73 -21.99
CA GLU A 371 39.05 3.43 -22.68
C GLU A 371 39.17 4.90 -22.23
N ALA A 372 38.06 5.53 -21.83
CA ALA A 372 38.03 6.84 -21.21
C ALA A 372 38.34 6.81 -19.69
N GLY A 373 38.53 5.62 -19.09
CA GLY A 373 38.75 5.47 -17.65
C GLY A 373 37.48 5.59 -16.80
N GLU A 374 36.33 5.32 -17.39
CA GLU A 374 35.02 5.37 -16.73
C GLU A 374 34.52 3.95 -16.37
N ASP A 375 33.84 3.84 -15.22
CA ASP A 375 33.19 2.59 -14.81
C ASP A 375 31.97 2.25 -15.68
N ILE A 376 31.72 0.95 -15.90
CA ILE A 376 30.62 0.46 -16.76
C ILE A 376 29.35 0.03 -15.99
N ASN A 377 29.32 0.20 -14.67
CA ASN A 377 28.21 -0.23 -13.82
C ASN A 377 27.26 0.90 -13.46
#